data_AF-A0A940YFM9-F1
#
_entry.id   AF-A0A940YFM9-F1
#
_cell.length_a   1.000
_cell.length_b   1.000
_cell.length_c   1.000
_cell.angle_alpha   90.00
_cell.angle_beta   90.00
_cell.angle_gamma   90.00
#
_symmetry.space_group_name_H-M   'P 1'
#
loop_
_entity.id
_entity.type
_entity.pdbx_description
1 polymer ?
#
loop_
_entity_poly.entity_id
_entity_poly.type
_entity_poly.pdbx_seq_one_letter_code
_entity_poly.pdbx_strand_id
1 'polypeptide(L)'
;MAMQIPPPESSSVWRIAGWVSFALTVALFMFVSSRAGMRWLGVVMLVGAAVQIIQRRFAYGWEGRAPSGYITGIPAVLLGLLIGALGLAMLAKPDFMLVLFGWDGQ
;
A
#
# COMPACT_ATOMS: atom_id res chain seq x y z
N MET A 1 -0.35 33.92 3.18
CA MET A 1 -0.85 32.86 2.29
C MET A 1 0.13 31.70 2.36
N ALA A 2 -0.17 30.67 3.15
CA ALA A 2 0.66 29.48 3.17
C ALA A 2 0.43 28.70 1.87
N MET A 3 1.48 28.54 1.07
CA MET A 3 1.46 27.73 -0.14
C MET A 3 1.15 26.28 0.27
N GLN A 4 -0.11 25.85 0.09
CA GLN A 4 -0.48 24.44 0.23
C GLN A 4 0.20 23.69 -0.92
N ILE A 5 1.35 23.09 -0.64
CA ILE A 5 1.96 22.12 -1.55
C ILE A 5 0.95 20.98 -1.64
N PRO A 6 0.33 20.74 -2.81
CA PRO A 6 -0.64 19.68 -2.95
C PRO A 6 0.04 18.35 -2.60
N PRO A 7 -0.64 17.45 -1.86
CA PRO A 7 -0.09 16.14 -1.60
C PRO A 7 0.25 15.47 -2.94
N PRO A 8 1.38 14.78 -3.07
CA PRO A 8 1.81 14.17 -4.33
C PRO A 8 0.74 13.26 -4.95
N GLU A 9 -0.14 12.73 -4.09
CA GLU A 9 -1.36 11.97 -4.36
C GLU A 9 -2.33 12.62 -5.37
N SER A 10 -2.26 13.95 -5.58
CA SER A 10 -3.19 14.67 -6.46
C SER A 10 -2.77 14.70 -7.94
N SER A 11 -1.58 14.20 -8.29
CA SER A 11 -1.17 14.19 -9.71
C SER A 11 -1.79 13.03 -10.46
N SER A 12 -2.18 13.27 -11.72
CA SER A 12 -2.78 12.25 -12.60
C SER A 12 -1.95 10.96 -12.69
N VAL A 13 -0.64 11.07 -12.51
CA VAL A 13 0.32 9.94 -12.52
C VAL A 13 0.03 8.95 -11.40
N TRP A 14 -0.21 9.40 -10.16
CA TRP A 14 -0.51 8.50 -9.04
C TRP A 14 -1.86 7.80 -9.21
N ARG A 15 -2.86 8.50 -9.76
CA ARG A 15 -4.15 7.88 -10.09
C ARG A 15 -3.99 6.78 -11.14
N ILE A 16 -3.24 7.04 -12.21
CA ILE A 16 -2.96 6.05 -13.27
C ILE A 16 -2.19 4.86 -12.69
N ALA A 17 -1.14 5.12 -11.91
CA ALA A 17 -0.35 4.07 -11.26
C ALA A 17 -1.22 3.21 -10.32
N GLY A 18 -2.14 3.83 -9.57
CA GLY A 18 -3.12 3.12 -8.74
C GLY A 18 -4.02 2.20 -9.56
N TRP A 19 -4.61 2.70 -10.64
CA TRP A 19 -5.45 1.90 -11.54
C TRP A 19 -4.69 0.75 -12.21
N VAL A 20 -3.47 1.00 -12.68
CA VAL A 20 -2.62 -0.03 -13.28
C VAL A 20 -2.25 -1.09 -12.25
N SER A 21 -1.86 -0.68 -11.03
CA SER A 21 -1.54 -1.60 -9.94
C SER A 21 -2.75 -2.44 -9.54
N PHE A 22 -3.94 -1.85 -9.49
CA PHE A 22 -5.18 -2.55 -9.22
C PHE A 22 -5.50 -3.58 -10.31
N ALA A 23 -5.46 -3.17 -11.58
CA ALA A 23 -5.71 -4.07 -12.71
C ALA A 23 -4.70 -5.24 -12.74
N LEU A 24 -3.43 -4.96 -12.47
CA LEU A 24 -2.38 -5.97 -12.39
C LEU A 24 -2.61 -6.93 -11.22
N THR A 25 -3.04 -6.42 -10.06
CA THR A 25 -3.41 -7.25 -8.91
C THR A 25 -4.53 -8.22 -9.28
N VAL A 26 -5.62 -7.71 -9.85
CA VAL A 26 -6.76 -8.55 -10.30
C VAL A 26 -6.29 -9.60 -11.32
N ALA A 27 -5.47 -9.20 -12.29
CA ALA A 27 -4.98 -10.11 -13.32
C ALA A 27 -4.10 -11.24 -12.72
N LEU A 28 -3.23 -10.92 -11.76
CA LEU A 28 -2.38 -11.92 -11.11
C LEU A 28 -3.19 -12.92 -10.28
N PHE A 29 -4.20 -12.44 -9.54
CA PHE A 29 -5.09 -13.30 -8.77
C PHE A 29 -5.97 -14.19 -9.66
N MET A 30 -6.53 -13.65 -10.75
CA MET A 30 -7.48 -14.37 -11.61
C MET A 30 -6.81 -15.30 -12.63
N PHE A 31 -5.66 -14.92 -13.18
CA PHE A 31 -5.06 -15.62 -14.34
C PHE A 31 -3.72 -16.30 -14.06
N VAL A 32 -3.06 -16.03 -12.92
CA VAL A 32 -1.73 -16.58 -12.63
C VAL A 32 -1.76 -17.49 -11.41
N SER A 33 -1.92 -16.92 -10.21
CA SER A 33 -2.09 -17.66 -8.96
C SER A 33 -2.29 -16.69 -7.80
N SER A 34 -2.98 -17.16 -6.75
CA SER A 34 -3.09 -16.44 -5.48
C SER A 34 -1.71 -16.10 -4.88
N ARG A 35 -0.71 -16.97 -5.08
CA ARG A 35 0.68 -16.73 -4.65
C ARG A 35 1.32 -15.55 -5.37
N ALA A 36 1.15 -15.45 -6.70
CA ALA A 36 1.68 -14.34 -7.48
C ALA A 36 0.99 -13.02 -7.11
N GLY A 37 -0.33 -13.05 -6.92
CA GLY A 37 -1.11 -11.91 -6.43
C GLY A 37 -0.64 -11.44 -5.05
N MET A 38 -0.40 -12.37 -4.12
CA MET A 38 0.08 -12.05 -2.77
C MET A 38 1.47 -11.40 -2.79
N ARG A 39 2.40 -11.92 -3.61
CA ARG A 39 3.72 -11.30 -3.78
C ARG A 39 3.62 -9.90 -4.35
N TRP A 40 2.75 -9.69 -5.34
CA TRP A 40 2.53 -8.37 -5.92
C TRP A 40 1.98 -7.37 -4.90
N LEU A 41 0.99 -7.77 -4.09
CA LEU A 41 0.51 -6.95 -2.97
C LEU A 41 1.65 -6.59 -2.02
N GLY A 42 2.53 -7.55 -1.71
CA GLY A 42 3.75 -7.30 -0.94
C GLY A 42 4.64 -6.21 -1.54
N VAL A 43 4.88 -6.25 -2.86
CA VAL A 43 5.65 -5.20 -3.57
C VAL A 43 4.96 -3.85 -3.46
N VAL A 44 3.65 -3.79 -3.70
CA VAL A 44 2.88 -2.53 -3.62
C VAL A 44 2.94 -1.94 -2.21
N MET A 45 2.82 -2.78 -1.18
CA MET A 45 2.94 -2.35 0.22
C MET A 45 4.35 -1.86 0.55
N LEU A 46 5.40 -2.49 0.03
CA LEU A 46 6.78 -2.04 0.23
C LEU A 46 7.04 -0.68 -0.43
N VAL A 47 6.55 -0.48 -1.65
CA VAL A 47 6.67 0.81 -2.35
C VAL A 47 5.89 1.88 -1.58
N GLY A 48 4.66 1.59 -1.17
CA GLY A 48 3.84 2.50 -0.35
C GLY A 48 4.51 2.85 0.99
N ALA A 49 5.07 1.85 1.68
CA ALA A 49 5.83 2.05 2.92
C ALA A 49 7.05 2.94 2.71
N ALA A 50 7.83 2.71 1.66
CA ALA A 50 9.01 3.53 1.34
C ALA A 50 8.61 5.00 1.10
N VAL A 51 7.56 5.24 0.31
CA VAL A 51 7.04 6.58 0.04
C VAL A 51 6.60 7.26 1.34
N GLN A 52 5.87 6.55 2.21
CA GLN A 52 5.37 7.11 3.47
C GLN A 52 6.49 7.39 4.49
N ILE A 53 7.52 6.54 4.54
CA ILE A 53 8.71 6.76 5.38
C ILE A 53 9.48 7.99 4.89
N ILE A 54 9.66 8.16 3.58
CA ILE A 54 10.33 9.32 2.98
C ILE A 54 9.55 10.60 3.28
N GLN A 55 8.22 10.57 3.10
CA GLN A 55 7.36 11.73 3.34
C GLN A 55 7.18 12.03 4.83
N ARG A 56 7.42 11.05 5.72
CA ARG A 56 7.18 11.13 7.18
C ARG A 56 5.78 11.62 7.54
N ARG A 57 4.81 11.35 6.67
CA ARG A 57 3.42 11.78 6.76
C ARG A 57 2.53 10.62 6.36
N PHE A 58 1.56 10.32 7.22
CA PHE A 58 0.53 9.33 6.98
C PHE A 58 -0.81 10.04 6.98
N ALA A 59 -1.48 10.11 5.83
CA ALA A 59 -2.81 10.70 5.73
C ALA A 59 -3.83 9.79 6.42
N TYR A 60 -4.68 10.34 7.28
CA TYR A 60 -5.82 9.62 7.83
C TYR A 60 -7.11 10.39 7.53
N GLY A 61 -8.19 9.67 7.31
CA GLY A 61 -9.47 10.25 6.90
C GLY A 61 -10.44 9.19 6.40
N TRP A 62 -11.62 9.65 6.00
CA TRP A 62 -12.62 8.81 5.37
C TRP A 62 -12.34 8.67 3.87
N GLU A 63 -12.46 7.45 3.37
CA GLU A 63 -12.32 7.15 1.94
C GLU A 63 -13.23 8.06 1.10
N GLY A 64 -12.68 8.65 0.04
CA GLY A 64 -13.41 9.57 -0.84
C GLY A 64 -13.59 10.99 -0.32
N ARG A 65 -13.04 11.34 0.85
CA ARG A 65 -12.96 12.72 1.35
C ARG A 65 -11.50 13.16 1.51
N ALA A 66 -11.30 14.48 1.55
CA ALA A 66 -10.00 15.03 1.91
C ALA A 66 -9.56 14.49 3.29
N PRO A 67 -8.25 14.21 3.48
CA PRO A 67 -7.74 13.68 4.73
C PRO A 67 -8.06 14.64 5.88
N SER A 68 -8.54 14.09 7.00
CA SER A 68 -8.88 14.88 8.19
C SER A 68 -7.62 15.37 8.92
N GLY A 69 -6.48 14.75 8.67
CA GLY A 69 -5.17 15.18 9.15
C GLY A 69 -4.05 14.27 8.67
N TYR A 70 -2.86 14.51 9.23
CA TYR A 70 -1.68 13.69 8.97
C TYR A 70 -1.04 13.28 10.29
N ILE A 71 -0.75 11.99 10.44
CA ILE A 71 0.17 11.52 11.46
C ILE A 71 1.58 11.87 10.95
N THR A 72 2.38 12.56 11.77
CA THR A 72 3.71 13.05 11.39
C THR A 72 4.78 12.64 12.38
N GLY A 73 6.03 12.58 11.93
CA GLY A 73 7.19 12.32 12.80
C GLY A 73 7.42 10.84 13.07
N ILE A 74 7.89 10.49 14.27
CA ILE A 74 8.25 9.12 14.64
C ILE A 74 7.07 8.13 14.46
N PRO A 75 5.83 8.45 14.86
CA PRO A 75 4.71 7.53 14.66
C PRO A 75 4.43 7.20 13.19
N ALA A 76 4.62 8.15 12.27
CA ALA A 76 4.45 7.91 10.84
C ALA A 76 5.52 6.94 10.29
N VAL A 77 6.76 7.07 10.77
CA VAL A 77 7.85 6.15 10.41
C VAL A 77 7.56 4.74 10.93
N LEU A 78 7.08 4.61 12.18
CA LEU A 78 6.70 3.31 12.75
C LEU A 78 5.58 2.64 11.95
N LEU A 79 4.53 3.39 11.56
CA LEU A 79 3.47 2.87 10.71
C LEU A 79 4.00 2.42 9.33
N GLY A 80 4.89 3.21 8.73
CA GLY A 80 5.55 2.84 7.48
C GLY A 80 6.36 1.56 7.62
N LEU A 81 7.11 1.39 8.72
CA LEU A 81 7.87 0.17 9.00
C LEU A 81 6.96 -1.05 9.21
N LEU A 82 5.83 -0.89 9.90
CA LEU A 82 4.86 -1.98 10.09
C LEU A 82 4.26 -2.42 8.75
N ILE A 83 3.86 -1.48 7.90
CA ILE A 83 3.36 -1.77 6.55
C ILE A 83 4.45 -2.42 5.70
N GLY A 84 5.68 -1.93 5.80
CA GLY A 84 6.83 -2.50 5.09
C GLY A 84 7.12 -3.93 5.54
N ALA A 85 7.07 -4.20 6.86
CA ALA A 85 7.24 -5.54 7.40
C ALA A 85 6.14 -6.50 6.93
N LEU A 86 4.89 -6.03 6.87
CA LEU A 86 3.77 -6.80 6.34
C LEU A 86 3.95 -7.10 4.84
N GLY A 87 4.35 -6.10 4.05
CA GLY A 87 4.65 -6.27 2.62
C GLY A 87 5.81 -7.25 2.37
N LEU A 88 6.87 -7.17 3.18
CA LEU A 88 7.99 -8.11 3.12
C LEU A 88 7.54 -9.54 3.46
N ALA A 89 6.67 -9.71 4.45
CA ALA A 89 6.17 -11.01 4.85
C ALA A 89 5.24 -11.62 3.77
N MET A 90 4.41 -10.81 3.11
CA MET A 90 3.65 -11.24 1.92
C MET A 90 4.55 -11.65 0.74
N LEU A 91 5.69 -10.98 0.57
CA LEU A 91 6.65 -11.31 -0.48
C LEU A 91 7.44 -12.61 -0.18
N ALA A 92 7.94 -12.74 1.05
CA ALA A 92 8.82 -13.82 1.47
C ALA A 92 8.08 -15.13 1.78
N LYS A 93 6.90 -15.05 2.41
CA LYS A 93 6.07 -16.20 2.78
C LYS A 93 4.61 -16.01 2.34
N PRO A 94 4.34 -15.98 1.02
CA PRO A 94 2.99 -15.77 0.50
C PRO A 94 2.01 -16.87 0.94
N ASP A 95 2.44 -18.13 1.03
CA ASP A 95 1.57 -19.25 1.42
C ASP A 95 1.08 -19.11 2.87
N PHE A 96 1.99 -18.75 3.80
CA PHE A 96 1.62 -18.48 5.19
C PHE A 96 0.63 -17.32 5.27
N MET A 97 0.81 -16.27 4.46
CA MET A 97 -0.12 -15.14 4.43
C MET A 97 -1.47 -15.52 3.84
N LEU A 98 -1.51 -16.34 2.80
CA LEU A 98 -2.76 -16.85 2.24
C LEU A 98 -3.53 -17.66 3.29
N VAL A 99 -2.87 -18.51 4.06
CA VAL A 99 -3.48 -19.24 5.18
C VAL A 99 -3.96 -18.28 6.28
N LEU A 100 -3.12 -17.34 6.71
CA LEU A 100 -3.44 -16.38 7.77
C LEU A 100 -4.67 -15.52 7.44
N PHE A 101 -4.81 -15.12 6.18
CA PHE A 101 -5.95 -14.33 5.70
C PHE A 101 -7.14 -15.20 5.25
N GLY A 102 -7.08 -16.53 5.43
CA GLY A 102 -8.19 -17.43 5.11
C GLY A 102 -8.42 -17.66 3.61
N TRP A 103 -7.42 -17.37 2.78
CA TRP A 103 -7.49 -17.52 1.32
C TRP A 103 -7.19 -18.94 0.83
N ASP A 104 -6.65 -19.79 1.70
CA ASP A 104 -6.29 -21.19 1.43
C ASP A 104 -7.37 -22.19 1.88
N GLY A 105 -8.59 -21.70 2.15
CA GLY A 105 -9.73 -22.49 2.66
C GLY A 105 -10.64 -23.10 1.59
N GLN A 106 -10.13 -23.38 0.38
CA GLN A 106 -10.83 -24.14 -0.67
C GLN A 106 -9.96 -25.27 -1.22
#